data_AF-A0A3M1M640-F1
#
_entry.id   AF-A0A3M1M640-F1
#
_cell.length_a   1.000
_cell.length_b   1.000
_cell.length_c   1.000
_cell.angle_alpha   90.00
_cell.angle_beta   90.00
_cell.angle_gamma   90.00
#
_symmetry.space_group_name_H-M   'P 1'
#
loop_
_entity.id
_entity.type
_entity.pdbx_description
1 polymer ?
#
loop_
_entity_poly.entity_id
_entity_poly.type
_entity_poly.pdbx_seq_one_letter_code
_entity_poly.pdbx_strand_id
1 'polypeptide(L)'
;MRLTPLLTIPAALALAVIAAGYLGALHPAFDSLSVLRPHAGLAALVLLIAAALTGRRPAGVMALGAVFLSVAGMLPLALRSEGAEVPDPEAAPKLRVVSLNMLYANPTPGQAGRWIAASGADIVLLQEVSFRHR
;
A
#
# COMPACT_ATOMS: atom_id res chain seq x y z
N MET A 1 36.23 -7.56 13.40
CA MET A 1 35.08 -8.06 12.61
C MET A 1 34.51 -6.94 11.75
N ARG A 2 34.39 -7.15 10.43
CA ARG A 2 33.86 -6.16 9.48
C ARG A 2 32.34 -6.02 9.68
N LEU A 3 31.91 -5.18 10.63
CA LEU A 3 30.50 -4.84 10.87
C LEU A 3 29.88 -3.99 9.73
N THR A 4 30.67 -3.62 8.73
CA THR A 4 30.26 -2.78 7.60
C THR A 4 29.20 -3.44 6.73
N PRO A 5 29.40 -4.67 6.21
CA PRO A 5 28.36 -5.38 5.47
C PRO A 5 27.08 -5.63 6.29
N LEU A 6 27.19 -5.74 7.63
CA LEU A 6 26.06 -6.08 8.50
C LEU A 6 24.94 -5.04 8.46
N LEU A 7 25.26 -3.76 8.28
CA LEU A 7 24.27 -2.68 8.18
C LEU A 7 24.03 -2.22 6.74
N THR A 8 25.05 -2.28 5.88
CA THR A 8 24.95 -1.77 4.52
C THR A 8 24.09 -2.66 3.62
N ILE A 9 24.23 -3.99 3.70
CA ILE A 9 23.44 -4.92 2.90
C ILE A 9 21.93 -4.79 3.19
N PRO A 10 21.46 -4.85 4.46
CA PRO A 10 20.04 -4.74 4.74
C PRO A 10 19.50 -3.33 4.43
N ALA A 11 20.29 -2.27 4.61
CA ALA A 11 19.87 -0.91 4.24
C ALA A 11 19.69 -0.78 2.72
N ALA A 12 20.61 -1.35 1.92
CA ALA A 12 20.50 -1.39 0.47
C ALA A 12 19.29 -2.22 0.02
N LEU A 13 19.03 -3.37 0.65
CA LEU A 13 17.88 -4.21 0.34
C LEU A 13 16.56 -3.50 0.67
N ALA A 14 16.45 -2.87 1.83
CA ALA A 14 15.27 -2.10 2.21
C ALA A 14 14.99 -0.97 1.20
N LEU A 15 16.03 -0.23 0.80
CA LEU A 15 15.93 0.81 -0.22
C LEU A 15 15.48 0.23 -1.57
N ALA A 16 16.07 -0.89 -2.01
CA ALA A 16 15.73 -1.53 -3.27
C ALA A 16 14.28 -2.04 -3.31
N VAL A 17 13.80 -2.69 -2.24
CA VAL A 17 12.42 -3.17 -2.13
C VAL A 17 11.43 -2.00 -2.18
N ILE A 18 11.70 -0.92 -1.44
CA ILE A 18 10.83 0.27 -1.43
C ILE A 18 10.80 0.93 -2.80
N ALA A 19 11.97 1.14 -3.41
CA ALA A 19 12.08 1.76 -4.73
C ALA A 19 11.39 0.90 -5.80
N ALA A 20 11.60 -0.41 -5.79
CA ALA A 20 10.92 -1.33 -6.71
C ALA A 20 9.40 -1.31 -6.51
N GLY A 21 8.90 -1.18 -5.27
CA GLY A 21 7.47 -1.00 -5.01
C GLY A 21 6.83 0.22 -5.69
N TYR A 22 7.60 1.26 -6.03
CA TYR A 22 7.09 2.40 -6.82
C TYR A 22 7.05 2.15 -8.33
N LEU A 23 7.66 1.06 -8.79
CA LEU A 23 7.75 0.69 -10.22
C LEU A 23 6.67 -0.31 -10.64
N GLY A 24 5.56 -0.43 -9.89
CA GLY A 24 4.45 -1.32 -10.21
C GLY A 24 3.86 -1.13 -11.61
N ALA A 25 3.94 0.09 -12.15
CA ALA A 25 3.55 0.40 -13.54
C ALA A 25 4.40 -0.31 -14.61
N LEU A 26 5.64 -0.71 -14.27
CA LEU A 26 6.54 -1.39 -15.21
C LEU A 26 6.34 -2.92 -15.19
N HIS A 27 6.01 -3.51 -14.04
CA HIS A 27 5.84 -4.95 -13.91
C HIS A 27 4.95 -5.33 -12.70
N PRO A 28 4.00 -6.27 -12.83
CA PRO A 28 3.11 -6.68 -11.73
C PRO A 28 3.84 -7.18 -10.47
N ALA A 29 5.00 -7.83 -10.63
CA ALA A 29 5.82 -8.27 -9.50
C ALA A 29 6.35 -7.10 -8.65
N PHE A 30 6.59 -5.94 -9.27
CA PHE A 30 6.98 -4.73 -8.53
C PHE A 30 5.82 -4.16 -7.73
N ASP A 31 4.59 -4.24 -8.27
CA ASP A 31 3.42 -3.85 -7.50
C ASP A 31 3.19 -4.77 -6.29
N SER A 32 3.56 -6.05 -6.39
CA SER A 32 3.53 -6.95 -5.22
C SER A 32 4.49 -6.51 -4.10
N LEU A 33 5.62 -5.86 -4.45
CA LEU A 33 6.56 -5.30 -3.47
C LEU A 33 6.00 -4.06 -2.75
N SER A 34 4.98 -3.39 -3.32
CA SER A 34 4.32 -2.24 -2.71
C SER A 34 3.78 -2.54 -1.31
N VAL A 35 3.34 -3.78 -1.07
CA VAL A 35 2.82 -4.27 0.23
C VAL A 35 3.91 -4.30 1.30
N LEU A 36 5.17 -4.50 0.90
CA LEU A 36 6.31 -4.55 1.82
C LEU A 36 6.85 -3.17 2.19
N ARG A 37 6.45 -2.09 1.49
CA ARG A 37 6.94 -0.73 1.76
C ARG A 37 6.87 -0.30 3.23
N PRO A 38 5.74 -0.40 3.95
CA PRO A 38 5.68 0.00 5.35
C PRO A 38 6.60 -0.84 6.26
N HIS A 39 6.68 -2.15 6.00
CA HIS A 39 7.55 -3.07 6.75
C HIS A 39 9.04 -2.77 6.50
N ALA A 40 9.42 -2.57 5.24
CA ALA A 40 10.77 -2.19 4.85
C ALA A 40 11.13 -0.79 5.36
N GLY A 41 10.18 0.14 5.42
CA GLY A 41 10.35 1.48 6.00
C GLY A 41 10.63 1.43 7.50
N LEU A 42 9.90 0.59 8.24
CA LEU A 42 10.16 0.37 9.67
C LEU A 42 11.54 -0.26 9.90
N ALA A 43 11.90 -1.28 9.10
CA ALA A 43 13.24 -1.88 9.16
C ALA A 43 14.34 -0.85 8.84
N ALA A 44 14.12 0.00 7.83
CA ALA A 44 15.04 1.08 7.49
C ALA A 44 15.20 2.10 8.63
N LEU A 45 14.13 2.42 9.37
CA LEU A 45 14.22 3.30 10.54
C LEU A 45 15.10 2.71 11.65
N VAL A 46 14.94 1.41 11.93
CA VAL A 46 15.80 0.70 12.90
C VAL A 46 17.26 0.71 12.44
N LEU A 47 17.51 0.45 11.15
CA LEU A 47 18.85 0.48 10.55
C LEU A 47 19.47 1.88 10.58
N LEU A 48 18.67 2.93 10.39
CA LEU A 48 19.11 4.32 10.48
C LEU A 48 19.59 4.65 11.90
N ILE A 49 18.81 4.27 12.92
CA ILE A 49 19.18 4.46 14.33
C ILE A 49 20.46 3.68 14.63
N ALA A 50 20.54 2.41 14.23
CA ALA A 50 21.74 1.59 14.43
C ALA A 50 22.98 2.18 13.74
N ALA A 51 22.83 2.68 12.51
CA ALA A 51 23.91 3.32 11.76
C ALA A 51 24.37 4.64 12.41
N ALA A 52 23.45 5.42 12.97
CA ALA A 52 23.75 6.64 13.73
C ALA A 52 24.55 6.32 15.00
N LEU A 53 24.11 5.33 15.80
CA LEU A 53 24.79 4.91 17.03
C LEU A 53 26.17 4.31 16.79
N THR A 54 26.39 3.69 15.63
CA THR A 54 27.65 3.00 15.29
C THR A 54 28.56 3.80 14.33
N GLY A 55 28.17 5.03 13.95
CA GLY A 55 28.93 5.90 13.05
C GLY A 55 29.02 5.42 11.60
N ARG A 56 28.15 4.51 11.15
CA ARG A 56 28.22 3.88 9.82
C ARG A 56 27.49 4.70 8.76
N ARG A 57 28.12 5.79 8.35
CA ARG A 57 27.61 6.75 7.34
C ARG A 57 26.98 6.13 6.08
N PRO A 58 27.61 5.17 5.35
CA PRO A 58 27.01 4.66 4.12
C PRO A 58 25.69 3.92 4.36
N ALA A 59 25.60 3.12 5.42
CA ALA A 59 24.36 2.45 5.81
C ALA A 59 23.30 3.46 6.25
N GLY A 60 23.71 4.51 6.99
CA GLY A 60 22.82 5.59 7.42
C GLY A 60 22.21 6.36 6.25
N VAL A 61 22.99 6.69 5.22
CA VAL A 61 22.47 7.40 4.02
C VAL A 61 21.45 6.55 3.27
N MET A 62 21.72 5.25 3.07
CA MET A 62 20.78 4.34 2.41
C MET A 62 19.50 4.16 3.23
N ALA A 63 19.63 3.96 4.54
CA ALA A 63 18.50 3.81 5.45
C ALA A 63 17.65 5.09 5.52
N LEU A 64 18.28 6.26 5.53
CA LEU A 64 17.58 7.55 5.47
C LEU A 64 16.79 7.70 4.18
N GLY A 65 17.39 7.37 3.03
CA GLY A 65 16.68 7.38 1.74
C GLY A 65 15.48 6.43 1.71
N ALA A 66 15.64 5.24 2.28
CA ALA A 66 14.57 4.24 2.39
C ALA A 66 13.42 4.74 3.28
N VAL A 67 13.72 5.34 4.44
CA VAL A 67 12.71 5.96 5.32
C VAL A 67 11.98 7.08 4.58
N PHE A 68 12.72 7.97 3.92
CA PHE A 68 12.15 9.09 3.18
C PHE A 68 11.20 8.60 2.08
N LEU A 69 11.61 7.63 1.26
CA LEU A 69 10.77 7.06 0.22
C LEU A 69 9.54 6.33 0.79
N SER A 70 9.67 5.67 1.94
CA SER A 70 8.53 5.02 2.59
C SER A 70 7.48 6.03 3.05
N VAL A 71 7.90 7.19 3.57
CA VAL A 71 6.99 8.24 4.06
C VAL A 71 6.43 9.08 2.92
N ALA A 72 7.22 9.34 1.87
CA ALA A 72 6.80 10.15 0.73
C ALA A 72 5.51 9.63 0.06
N GLY A 73 5.30 8.31 0.04
CA GLY A 73 4.07 7.71 -0.49
C GLY A 73 2.81 8.01 0.33
N MET A 74 2.96 8.41 1.59
CA MET A 74 1.84 8.82 2.46
C MET A 74 1.56 10.31 2.39
N LEU A 75 2.42 11.10 1.74
CA LEU A 75 2.28 12.55 1.68
C LEU A 75 0.94 13.01 1.08
N PRO A 76 0.38 12.39 0.02
CA PRO A 76 -0.94 12.77 -0.48
C PRO A 76 -2.07 12.61 0.53
N LEU A 77 -1.96 11.62 1.43
CA LEU A 77 -2.94 11.42 2.51
C LEU A 77 -2.76 12.46 3.61
N ALA A 78 -1.52 12.79 3.98
CA ALA A 78 -1.21 13.82 4.97
C ALA A 78 -1.54 15.24 4.49
N LEU A 79 -1.52 15.48 3.17
CA LEU A 79 -1.86 16.76 2.54
C LEU A 79 -3.33 16.86 2.11
N ARG A 80 -4.16 15.83 2.33
CA ARG A 80 -5.60 15.97 2.13
C ARG A 80 -6.11 17.00 3.13
N SER A 81 -6.48 18.17 2.63
CA SER A 81 -7.14 19.20 3.42
C SER A 81 -8.51 18.70 3.87
N GLU A 82 -8.83 18.88 5.15
CA GLU A 82 -10.17 18.66 5.70
C GLU A 82 -11.21 19.67 5.16
N GLY A 83 -10.83 20.53 4.21
CA GLY A 83 -11.65 21.59 3.63
C GLY A 83 -12.41 21.19 2.36
N ALA A 84 -12.54 19.89 2.04
CA ALA A 84 -13.52 19.46 1.06
C ALA A 84 -14.91 19.72 1.66
N GLU A 85 -15.55 20.80 1.22
CA GLU A 85 -16.93 21.16 1.54
C GLU A 85 -17.79 19.91 1.33
N VAL A 86 -18.23 19.30 2.44
CA VAL A 86 -19.12 18.14 2.38
C VAL A 86 -20.41 18.68 1.78
N PRO A 87 -20.80 18.25 0.56
CA PRO A 87 -22.03 18.72 -0.05
C PRO A 87 -23.17 18.45 0.91
N ASP A 88 -24.10 19.39 1.06
CA ASP A 88 -25.30 19.20 1.87
C ASP A 88 -25.93 17.83 1.50
N PRO A 89 -25.92 16.85 2.43
CA PRO A 89 -26.36 15.50 2.14
C PRO A 89 -27.83 15.42 1.72
N GLU A 90 -28.62 16.48 1.97
CA GLU A 90 -30.01 16.58 1.55
C GLU A 90 -30.19 17.18 0.15
N ALA A 91 -29.22 17.97 -0.33
CA ALA A 91 -29.28 18.63 -1.64
C ALA A 91 -28.63 17.84 -2.79
N ALA A 92 -27.79 16.85 -2.48
CA ALA A 92 -27.11 16.03 -3.49
C ALA A 92 -27.94 14.81 -3.94
N PRO A 93 -27.95 14.45 -5.24
CA PRO A 93 -28.55 13.20 -5.69
C PRO A 93 -27.89 12.01 -4.98
N LYS A 94 -28.72 11.16 -4.37
CA LYS A 94 -28.26 9.97 -3.62
C LYS A 94 -27.88 8.86 -4.60
N LEU A 95 -26.59 8.65 -4.78
CA LEU A 95 -26.03 7.54 -5.55
C LEU A 95 -25.55 6.44 -4.60
N ARG A 96 -26.10 5.23 -4.70
CA ARG A 96 -25.67 4.09 -3.89
C ARG A 96 -24.67 3.23 -4.65
N VAL A 97 -23.41 3.26 -4.20
CA VAL A 97 -22.33 2.47 -4.79
C VAL A 97 -21.94 1.32 -3.85
N VAL A 98 -21.86 0.10 -4.38
CA VAL A 98 -21.35 -1.08 -3.68
C VAL A 98 -20.05 -1.53 -4.34
N SER A 99 -19.00 -1.73 -3.55
CA SER A 99 -17.73 -2.31 -3.99
C SER A 99 -17.48 -3.59 -3.21
N LEU A 100 -17.29 -4.71 -3.92
CA LEU A 100 -17.13 -6.03 -3.32
C LEU A 100 -16.03 -6.84 -4.02
N ASN A 101 -15.05 -7.28 -3.26
CA ASN A 101 -14.13 -8.32 -3.70
C ASN A 101 -14.85 -9.68 -3.58
N MET A 102 -15.08 -10.34 -4.72
CA MET A 102 -15.82 -11.59 -4.78
C MET A 102 -15.04 -12.79 -4.25
N LEU A 103 -13.71 -12.65 -4.11
CA LEU A 103 -12.73 -13.68 -3.81
C LEU A 103 -12.78 -14.82 -4.85
N TYR A 104 -11.69 -15.03 -5.60
CA TYR A 104 -11.66 -16.01 -6.69
C TYR A 104 -12.16 -17.42 -6.32
N ALA A 105 -11.94 -17.83 -5.07
CA ALA A 105 -12.27 -19.14 -4.51
C ALA A 105 -13.47 -19.12 -3.55
N ASN A 106 -14.36 -18.12 -3.64
CA ASN A 106 -15.55 -18.03 -2.81
C ASN A 106 -16.40 -19.30 -2.93
N PRO A 107 -16.64 -20.02 -1.82
CA PRO A 107 -17.42 -21.26 -1.84
C PRO A 107 -18.91 -21.03 -2.07
N THR A 108 -19.38 -19.78 -1.90
CA THR A 108 -20.80 -19.42 -1.94
C THR A 108 -21.06 -18.15 -2.76
N PRO A 109 -20.71 -18.12 -4.06
CA PRO A 109 -20.83 -16.92 -4.90
C PRO A 109 -22.28 -16.43 -5.03
N GLY A 110 -23.26 -17.35 -4.98
CA GLY A 110 -24.68 -17.02 -5.00
C GLY A 110 -25.18 -16.24 -3.77
N GLN A 111 -24.50 -16.34 -2.62
CA GLN A 111 -24.83 -15.50 -1.45
C GLN A 111 -24.44 -14.05 -1.69
N ALA A 112 -23.24 -13.81 -2.26
CA ALA A 112 -22.80 -12.48 -2.64
C ALA A 112 -23.74 -11.86 -3.68
N GLY A 113 -24.16 -12.62 -4.69
CA GLY A 113 -25.15 -12.16 -5.68
C GLY A 113 -26.49 -11.76 -5.06
N ARG A 114 -27.03 -12.55 -4.13
CA ARG A 114 -28.27 -12.20 -3.41
C ARG A 114 -28.11 -10.95 -2.55
N TRP A 115 -26.96 -10.79 -1.90
CA TRP A 115 -26.67 -9.61 -1.10
C TRP A 115 -26.58 -8.34 -1.97
N ILE A 116 -25.91 -8.42 -3.13
CA ILE A 116 -25.86 -7.32 -4.10
C ILE A 116 -27.26 -6.99 -4.62
N ALA A 117 -28.08 -7.99 -4.96
CA ALA A 117 -29.46 -7.75 -5.42
C ALA A 117 -30.32 -7.08 -4.34
N ALA A 118 -30.14 -7.46 -3.07
CA ALA A 118 -30.84 -6.86 -1.94
C ALA A 118 -30.27 -5.49 -1.53
N SER A 119 -29.08 -5.10 -2.03
CA SER A 119 -28.45 -3.85 -1.63
C SER A 119 -29.07 -2.62 -2.26
N GLY A 120 -29.91 -2.75 -3.30
CA GLY A 120 -30.49 -1.59 -4.01
C GLY A 120 -29.43 -0.60 -4.50
N ALA A 121 -28.26 -1.10 -4.89
CA ALA A 121 -27.17 -0.26 -5.38
C ALA A 121 -27.43 0.17 -6.83
N ASP A 122 -27.13 1.42 -7.13
CA ASP A 122 -27.18 1.97 -8.49
C ASP A 122 -25.93 1.56 -9.28
N ILE A 123 -24.78 1.45 -8.60
CA ILE A 123 -23.50 1.03 -9.19
C ILE A 123 -22.89 -0.08 -8.34
N VAL A 124 -22.46 -1.16 -9.01
CA VAL A 124 -21.75 -2.28 -8.39
C VAL A 124 -20.37 -2.44 -9.01
N LEU A 125 -19.34 -2.41 -8.19
CA LEU A 125 -17.95 -2.64 -8.55
C LEU A 125 -17.49 -3.97 -7.97
N LEU A 126 -17.11 -4.92 -8.84
CA LEU A 126 -16.67 -6.25 -8.41
C LEU A 126 -15.17 -6.43 -8.68
N GLN A 127 -14.44 -6.92 -7.68
CA GLN A 127 -13.06 -7.39 -7.84
C GLN A 127 -12.99 -8.92 -7.74
N GLU A 128 -11.93 -9.51 -8.32
CA GLU A 128 -11.66 -10.95 -8.30
C GLU A 128 -12.79 -11.85 -8.85
N VAL A 129 -13.46 -11.41 -9.91
CA VAL A 129 -14.50 -12.20 -10.58
C VAL A 129 -13.86 -13.34 -11.39
N SER A 130 -14.47 -14.52 -11.34
CA SER A 130 -14.01 -15.71 -12.09
C SER A 130 -15.16 -16.41 -12.80
N PHE A 131 -14.86 -17.39 -13.66
CA PHE A 131 -15.88 -18.21 -14.33
C PHE A 131 -16.84 -18.92 -13.37
N ARG A 132 -16.45 -19.14 -12.11
CA ARG A 132 -17.30 -19.75 -11.07
C ARG A 132 -18.38 -18.80 -10.54
N HIS A 133 -18.33 -17.52 -10.92
CA HIS A 133 -19.26 -16.47 -10.50
C HIS A 133 -20.33 -16.14 -11.56
N ARG A 134 -20.28 -16.77 -12.73
CA ARG A 134 -21.35 -16.71 -13.74
C ARG A 134 -22.46 -17.69 -13.40
#